data_AF-J9GAA4-F1
#
_entry.id   AF-J9GAA4-F1
#
_cell.length_a   1.000
_cell.length_b   1.000
_cell.length_c   1.000
_cell.angle_alpha   90.00
_cell.angle_beta   90.00
_cell.angle_gamma   90.00
#
_symmetry.space_group_name_H-M   'P 1'
#
loop_
_entity.id
_entity.type
_entity.pdbx_description
1 polymer ?
#
loop_
_entity_poly.entity_id
_entity_poly.type
_entity_poly.pdbx_seq_one_letter_code
_entity_poly.pdbx_strand_id
1 'polypeptide(L)'
;MARYYHEPRLTALCRYAFLSFVLSAPGVVQSALMQKRLLVKQRTKANITAVLTSSVIGSIMAWQGFGYWALATQTNTYILLNTIFYWRIAGWRPSLSFDPEPVRRMFRFSCKILASTIIFQINNNVLNILLGHYFSARATGYYNQAYQWNSKVIYLLQGMLGAVSQPVMVDLRNNPSRQLAALRKLVRFTAFLSFPLVLGFGLVSREFILITLTEKWLQSASYLEILCIGGAFLPISTLLSDFII
;
A
#
# COMPACT_ATOMS: atom_id res chain seq x y z
N MET A 1 -22.44 4.99 6.59
CA MET A 1 -21.75 3.99 7.44
C MET A 1 -22.27 3.98 8.88
N ALA A 2 -22.24 5.07 9.67
CA ALA A 2 -22.76 5.06 11.06
C ALA A 2 -24.28 4.75 11.16
N ARG A 3 -25.09 5.24 10.22
CA ARG A 3 -26.52 4.91 10.12
C ARG A 3 -26.79 3.50 9.57
N TYR A 4 -25.78 2.87 8.95
CA TYR A 4 -25.87 1.53 8.35
C TYR A 4 -25.49 0.45 9.39
N TYR A 5 -24.46 0.72 10.21
CA TYR A 5 -23.97 -0.20 11.24
C TYR A 5 -24.54 0.06 12.66
N HIS A 6 -25.42 1.05 12.84
CA HIS A 6 -26.13 1.32 14.11
C HIS A 6 -25.23 1.55 15.34
N GLU A 7 -23.98 1.97 15.14
CA GLU A 7 -23.04 2.28 16.22
C GLU A 7 -22.58 3.75 16.14
N PRO A 8 -23.05 4.62 17.05
CA PRO A 8 -22.66 6.04 17.10
C PRO A 8 -21.15 6.25 17.29
N ARG A 9 -20.45 5.26 17.84
CA ARG A 9 -19.01 5.26 18.09
C ARG A 9 -18.17 5.24 16.80
N LEU A 10 -18.67 4.64 15.72
CA LEU A 10 -18.02 4.63 14.41
C LEU A 10 -17.95 6.05 13.79
N THR A 11 -18.88 6.93 14.12
CA THR A 11 -18.89 8.31 13.59
C THR A 11 -17.68 9.11 14.06
N ALA A 12 -17.31 8.97 15.35
CA ALA A 12 -16.14 9.64 15.91
C ALA A 12 -14.84 9.08 15.33
N LEU A 13 -14.77 7.76 15.15
CA LEU A 13 -13.64 7.09 14.51
C LEU A 13 -13.45 7.57 13.06
N CYS A 14 -14.53 7.60 12.26
CA CYS A 14 -14.45 8.05 10.87
C CYS A 14 -13.98 9.50 10.76
N ARG A 15 -14.43 10.38 11.67
CA ARG A 15 -13.94 11.77 11.74
C ARG A 15 -12.45 11.83 12.09
N TYR A 16 -12.01 11.00 13.03
CA TYR A 16 -10.60 10.92 13.41
C TYR A 16 -9.71 10.34 12.30
N ALA A 17 -10.20 9.34 11.57
CA ALA A 17 -9.53 8.81 10.39
C ALA A 17 -9.49 9.83 9.24
N PHE A 18 -10.49 10.71 9.12
CA PHE A 18 -10.47 11.77 8.11
C PHE A 18 -9.31 12.77 8.32
N LEU A 19 -8.81 12.95 9.55
CA LEU A 19 -7.60 13.74 9.78
C LEU A 19 -6.39 13.19 9.03
N SER A 20 -6.26 11.87 8.86
CA SER A 20 -5.20 11.26 8.04
C SER A 20 -5.16 11.87 6.64
N PHE A 21 -6.33 12.06 6.00
CA PHE A 21 -6.42 12.61 4.66
C PHE A 21 -5.90 14.05 4.61
N VAL A 22 -6.34 14.89 5.55
CA VAL A 22 -5.93 16.30 5.64
C VAL A 22 -4.43 16.42 5.92
N LEU A 23 -3.89 15.59 6.82
CA LEU A 23 -2.47 15.57 7.16
C LEU A 23 -1.57 15.04 6.03
N SER A 24 -2.12 14.19 5.17
CA SER A 24 -1.38 13.63 4.04
C SER A 24 -1.23 14.61 2.86
N ALA A 25 -2.23 15.48 2.65
CA ALA A 25 -2.27 16.42 1.53
C ALA A 25 -0.99 17.27 1.36
N PRO A 26 -0.46 17.95 2.41
CA PRO A 26 0.78 18.70 2.29
C PRO A 26 2.02 17.81 2.06
N GLY A 27 1.95 16.52 2.38
CA GLY A 27 3.05 15.56 2.17
C GLY A 27 3.19 15.09 0.73
N VAL A 28 2.12 15.17 -0.09
CA VAL A 28 2.11 14.64 -1.47
C VAL A 28 3.12 15.35 -2.36
N VAL A 29 3.15 16.69 -2.32
CA VAL A 29 4.09 17.51 -3.12
C VAL A 29 5.53 17.20 -2.75
N GLN A 30 5.82 17.12 -1.45
CA GLN A 30 7.16 16.82 -0.95
C GLN A 30 7.61 15.40 -1.34
N SER A 31 6.71 14.42 -1.24
CA SER A 31 6.98 13.06 -1.70
C SER A 31 7.27 13.00 -3.21
N ALA A 32 6.53 13.76 -4.02
CA ALA A 32 6.76 13.84 -5.47
C ALA A 32 8.13 14.50 -5.79
N LEU A 33 8.50 15.56 -5.07
CA LEU A 33 9.81 16.20 -5.20
C LEU A 33 10.95 15.26 -4.81
N MET A 34 10.81 14.49 -3.73
CA MET A 34 11.80 13.50 -3.31
C MET A 34 11.96 12.38 -4.35
N GLN A 35 10.86 11.93 -4.97
CA GLN A 35 10.90 10.96 -6.06
C GLN A 35 11.63 11.53 -7.28
N LYS A 36 11.31 12.77 -7.68
CA LYS A 36 11.97 13.47 -8.79
C LYS A 36 13.47 13.65 -8.58
N ARG A 37 13.90 13.89 -7.33
CA ARG A 37 15.31 14.03 -6.94
C ARG A 37 16.01 12.71 -6.61
N LEU A 38 15.34 11.56 -6.82
CA LEU A 38 15.87 10.22 -6.53
C LEU A 38 16.34 10.04 -5.07
N LEU A 39 15.71 10.76 -4.12
CA LEU A 39 16.04 10.72 -2.69
C LEU A 39 15.44 9.49 -1.98
N VAL A 40 15.48 8.32 -2.62
CA VAL A 40 14.84 7.08 -2.15
C VAL A 40 15.39 6.67 -0.78
N LYS A 41 16.71 6.75 -0.57
CA LYS A 41 17.35 6.41 0.72
C LYS A 41 16.80 7.26 1.88
N GLN A 42 16.61 8.56 1.65
CA GLN A 42 16.10 9.47 2.68
C GLN A 42 14.61 9.21 2.95
N ARG A 43 13.84 8.93 1.89
CA ARG A 43 12.43 8.52 1.99
C ARG A 43 12.26 7.23 2.80
N THR A 44 13.10 6.23 2.54
CA THR A 44 13.07 4.97 3.28
C THR A 44 13.43 5.15 4.75
N LYS A 45 14.47 5.96 5.07
CA LYS A 45 14.81 6.29 6.45
C LYS A 45 13.64 6.96 7.18
N ALA A 46 13.01 7.96 6.56
CA ALA A 46 11.85 8.65 7.12
C ALA A 46 10.69 7.67 7.40
N ASN A 47 10.36 6.81 6.43
CA ASN A 47 9.30 5.81 6.59
C ASN A 47 9.61 4.83 7.74
N ILE A 48 10.84 4.31 7.83
CA ILE A 48 11.23 3.38 8.90
C ILE A 48 11.08 4.06 10.26
N THR A 49 11.59 5.29 10.41
CA THR A 49 11.44 6.04 11.66
C THR A 49 9.98 6.33 12.00
N ALA A 50 9.16 6.69 11.01
CA ALA A 50 7.74 6.94 11.20
C ALA A 50 6.98 5.67 11.60
N VAL A 51 7.26 4.51 10.98
CA VAL A 51 6.65 3.22 11.35
C VAL A 51 7.04 2.83 12.78
N LEU A 52 8.32 2.94 13.15
CA LEU A 52 8.78 2.55 14.48
C LEU A 52 8.10 3.39 15.56
N THR A 53 8.17 4.72 15.42
CA THR A 53 7.57 5.66 16.36
C THR A 53 6.04 5.53 16.43
N SER A 54 5.34 5.40 15.29
CA SER A 54 3.89 5.24 15.29
C SER A 54 3.46 3.91 15.91
N SER A 55 4.22 2.84 15.69
CA SER A 55 3.94 1.52 16.27
C SER A 55 4.12 1.55 17.79
N VAL A 56 5.18 2.19 18.30
CA VAL A 56 5.37 2.37 19.76
C VAL A 56 4.19 3.13 20.37
N ILE A 57 3.76 4.23 19.75
CA ILE A 57 2.63 5.04 20.24
C ILE A 57 1.33 4.22 20.20
N GLY A 58 1.09 3.48 19.11
CA GLY A 58 -0.05 2.57 18.98
C GLY A 58 -0.06 1.48 20.06
N SER A 59 1.09 0.85 20.31
CA SER A 59 1.22 -0.18 21.35
C SER A 59 0.97 0.36 22.77
N ILE A 60 1.52 1.53 23.10
CA ILE A 60 1.28 2.18 24.41
C ILE A 60 -0.20 2.48 24.59
N MET A 61 -0.85 3.04 23.56
CA MET A 61 -2.28 3.36 23.60
C MET A 61 -3.15 2.09 23.68
N ALA A 62 -2.74 1.00 23.02
CA ALA A 62 -3.43 -0.29 23.14
C ALA A 62 -3.34 -0.85 24.57
N TRP A 63 -2.18 -0.76 25.22
CA TRP A 63 -1.99 -1.19 26.62
C TRP A 63 -2.82 -0.37 27.62
N GLN A 64 -3.05 0.91 27.33
CA GLN A 64 -3.93 1.77 28.13
C GLN A 64 -5.43 1.48 27.91
N GLY A 65 -5.79 0.47 27.12
CA GLY A 65 -7.17 0.03 26.93
C GLY A 65 -7.96 0.78 25.86
N PHE A 66 -7.31 1.63 25.05
CA PHE A 66 -7.98 2.40 23.99
C PHE A 66 -8.40 1.57 22.76
N GLY A 67 -8.14 0.25 22.76
CA GLY A 67 -8.68 -0.70 21.79
C GLY A 67 -8.49 -0.26 20.34
N TYR A 68 -9.59 -0.07 19.62
CA TYR A 68 -9.58 0.32 18.20
C TYR A 68 -9.01 1.72 17.92
N TRP A 69 -9.01 2.63 18.91
CA TRP A 69 -8.42 3.97 18.75
C TRP A 69 -6.91 3.90 18.58
N ALA A 70 -6.25 2.90 19.16
CA ALA A 70 -4.81 2.68 19.02
C ALA A 70 -4.40 2.54 17.55
N LEU A 71 -5.18 1.81 16.75
CA LEU A 71 -4.91 1.61 15.31
C LEU A 71 -5.12 2.90 14.51
N ALA A 72 -6.17 3.66 14.83
CA ALA A 72 -6.44 4.93 14.16
C ALA A 72 -5.36 5.98 14.49
N THR A 73 -4.93 6.04 15.75
CA THR A 73 -3.86 6.94 16.20
C THR A 73 -2.51 6.54 15.62
N GLN A 74 -2.18 5.24 15.56
CA GLN A 74 -0.99 4.76 14.86
C GLN A 74 -0.96 5.25 13.40
N THR A 75 -2.08 5.15 12.68
CA THR A 75 -2.18 5.59 11.29
C THR A 75 -2.01 7.11 11.15
N ASN A 76 -2.72 7.88 11.98
CA ASN A 76 -2.63 9.34 11.98
C ASN A 76 -1.21 9.83 12.31
N THR A 77 -0.59 9.28 13.34
CA THR A 77 0.77 9.65 13.75
C THR A 77 1.80 9.24 12.69
N TYR A 78 1.64 8.07 12.07
CA TYR A 78 2.49 7.65 10.95
C TYR A 78 2.47 8.67 9.79
N ILE A 79 1.27 9.10 9.38
CA ILE A 79 1.10 10.08 8.30
C ILE A 79 1.68 11.43 8.72
N LEU A 80 1.39 11.89 9.93
CA LEU A 80 1.91 13.15 10.46
C LEU A 80 3.44 13.20 10.42
N LEU A 81 4.10 12.15 10.96
CA LEU A 81 5.54 12.09 11.03
C LEU A 81 6.19 12.01 9.65
N ASN A 82 5.62 11.22 8.74
CA ASN A 82 6.09 11.18 7.35
C ASN A 82 5.95 12.53 6.67
N THR A 83 4.81 13.21 6.82
CA THR A 83 4.62 14.56 6.29
C THR A 83 5.71 15.50 6.85
N ILE A 84 5.94 15.51 8.17
CA ILE A 84 6.97 16.35 8.80
C ILE A 84 8.37 16.04 8.24
N PHE A 85 8.73 14.76 8.13
CA PHE A 85 10.04 14.37 7.60
C PHE A 85 10.20 14.74 6.12
N TYR A 86 9.17 14.53 5.29
CA TYR A 86 9.21 14.92 3.88
C TYR A 86 9.37 16.43 3.72
N TRP A 87 8.69 17.22 4.54
CA TRP A 87 8.86 18.68 4.58
C TRP A 87 10.28 19.12 4.96
N ARG A 88 10.91 18.43 5.92
CA ARG A 88 12.30 18.72 6.31
C ARG A 88 13.31 18.33 5.23
N ILE A 89 13.07 17.23 4.52
CA ILE A 89 14.03 16.67 3.55
C ILE A 89 13.91 17.32 2.17
N ALA A 90 12.70 17.54 1.67
CA ALA A 90 12.48 18.03 0.32
C ALA A 90 12.99 19.48 0.12
N GLY A 91 13.09 20.25 1.21
CA GLY A 91 13.66 21.60 1.24
C GLY A 91 12.84 22.65 0.51
N TRP A 92 11.76 22.27 -0.17
CA TRP A 92 10.82 23.19 -0.80
C TRP A 92 9.81 23.70 0.23
N ARG A 93 9.64 25.02 0.30
CA ARG A 93 8.63 25.68 1.12
C ARG A 93 7.71 26.48 0.19
N PRO A 94 6.39 26.46 0.42
CA PRO A 94 5.46 27.25 -0.37
C PRO A 94 5.79 28.74 -0.17
N SER A 95 5.95 29.46 -1.27
CA SER A 95 5.97 30.92 -1.27
C SER A 95 4.53 31.45 -1.23
N LEU A 96 4.34 32.63 -0.65
CA LEU A 96 3.03 33.31 -0.60
C LEU A 96 2.57 33.87 -1.96
N SER A 97 3.38 33.70 -3.01
CA SER A 97 3.03 34.06 -4.39
C SER A 97 2.11 32.99 -4.99
N PHE A 98 0.81 33.29 -5.08
CA PHE A 98 -0.17 32.39 -5.66
C PHE A 98 -0.37 32.68 -7.15
N ASP A 99 -0.01 31.73 -8.00
CA ASP A 99 -0.34 31.74 -9.42
C ASP A 99 -1.33 30.59 -9.72
N PRO A 100 -2.56 30.87 -10.19
CA PRO A 100 -3.55 29.84 -10.51
C PRO A 100 -3.27 29.14 -11.84
N GLU A 101 -2.41 29.66 -12.71
CA GLU A 101 -2.20 29.11 -14.05
C GLU A 101 -1.66 27.66 -14.02
N PRO A 102 -0.62 27.33 -13.23
CA PRO A 102 -0.13 25.96 -13.10
C PRO A 102 -1.18 25.01 -12.51
N VAL A 103 -1.98 25.49 -11.55
CA VAL A 103 -3.05 24.71 -10.91
C VAL A 103 -4.10 24.32 -11.95
N ARG A 104 -4.56 25.27 -12.78
CA ARG A 104 -5.55 25.00 -13.84
C ARG A 104 -5.01 24.03 -14.88
N ARG A 105 -3.73 24.15 -15.25
CA ARG A 105 -3.07 23.24 -16.21
C ARG A 105 -2.99 21.81 -15.67
N MET A 106 -2.65 21.64 -14.39
CA MET A 106 -2.56 20.33 -13.74
C MET A 106 -3.91 19.74 -13.37
N PHE A 107 -4.96 20.55 -13.19
CA PHE A 107 -6.27 20.09 -12.73
C PHE A 107 -6.85 18.97 -13.60
N ARG A 108 -6.80 19.10 -14.95
CA ARG A 108 -7.29 18.07 -15.87
C ARG A 108 -6.53 16.75 -15.74
N PHE A 109 -5.22 16.82 -15.49
CA PHE A 109 -4.38 15.64 -15.27
C PHE A 109 -4.71 14.99 -13.92
N SER A 110 -4.79 15.79 -12.86
CA SER A 110 -5.17 15.33 -11.51
C SER A 110 -6.55 14.68 -11.48
N CYS A 111 -7.55 15.24 -12.17
CA CYS A 111 -8.88 14.63 -12.25
C CYS A 111 -8.87 13.25 -12.91
N LYS A 112 -8.07 13.05 -13.96
CA LYS A 112 -7.92 11.73 -14.60
C LYS A 112 -7.26 10.72 -13.66
N ILE A 113 -6.21 11.13 -12.94
CA ILE A 113 -5.55 10.27 -11.93
C ILE A 113 -6.53 9.93 -10.80
N LEU A 114 -7.27 10.92 -10.29
CA LEU A 114 -8.26 10.71 -9.25
C LEU A 114 -9.32 9.72 -9.70
N ALA A 115 -9.89 9.88 -10.89
CA ALA A 115 -10.89 8.95 -11.44
C ALA A 115 -10.33 7.53 -11.57
N SER A 116 -9.13 7.38 -12.15
CA SER A 116 -8.47 6.08 -12.29
C SER A 116 -8.20 5.43 -10.93
N THR A 117 -7.72 6.21 -9.95
CA THR A 117 -7.46 5.73 -8.58
C THR A 117 -8.75 5.33 -7.87
N ILE A 118 -9.84 6.08 -8.04
CA ILE A 118 -11.15 5.75 -7.48
C ILE A 118 -11.67 4.45 -8.08
N ILE A 119 -11.62 4.29 -9.40
CA ILE A 119 -12.05 3.06 -10.08
C ILE A 119 -11.22 1.86 -9.60
N PHE A 120 -9.90 2.03 -9.50
CA PHE A 120 -9.00 1.00 -8.99
C PHE A 120 -9.31 0.62 -7.53
N GLN A 121 -9.55 1.61 -6.67
CA GLN A 121 -9.92 1.36 -5.27
C GLN A 121 -11.28 0.70 -5.14
N ILE A 122 -12.26 1.09 -5.96
CA ILE A 122 -13.55 0.41 -6.03
C ILE A 122 -13.32 -1.03 -6.45
N ASN A 123 -12.59 -1.29 -7.53
CA ASN A 123 -12.33 -2.65 -8.01
C ASN A 123 -11.70 -3.55 -6.93
N ASN A 124 -10.69 -3.05 -6.20
CA ASN A 124 -10.04 -3.81 -5.12
C ASN A 124 -10.94 -3.99 -3.89
N ASN A 125 -11.81 -3.03 -3.58
CA ASN A 125 -12.67 -3.10 -2.39
C ASN A 125 -14.05 -3.70 -2.66
N VAL A 126 -14.46 -3.86 -3.93
CA VAL A 126 -15.74 -4.47 -4.31
C VAL A 126 -15.86 -5.86 -3.69
N LEU A 127 -14.80 -6.65 -3.72
CA LEU A 127 -14.77 -7.98 -3.12
C LEU A 127 -14.96 -7.91 -1.60
N ASN A 128 -14.32 -6.95 -0.92
CA ASN A 128 -14.51 -6.72 0.51
C ASN A 128 -15.93 -6.22 0.85
N ILE A 129 -16.52 -5.39 0.01
CA ILE A 129 -17.89 -4.88 0.19
C ILE A 129 -18.90 -6.01 0.00
N LEU A 130 -18.73 -6.83 -1.04
CA LEU A 130 -19.54 -8.03 -1.28
C LEU A 130 -19.42 -9.00 -0.11
N LEU A 131 -18.20 -9.28 0.35
CA LEU A 131 -17.98 -10.14 1.51
C LEU A 131 -18.64 -9.58 2.78
N GLY A 132 -18.53 -8.27 3.02
CA GLY A 132 -19.19 -7.62 4.16
C GLY A 132 -20.72 -7.63 4.09
N HIS A 133 -21.31 -7.72 2.90
CA HIS A 133 -22.76 -7.79 2.72
C HIS A 133 -23.31 -9.22 2.79
N TYR A 134 -22.62 -10.18 2.18
CA TYR A 134 -23.07 -11.57 2.08
C TYR A 134 -22.57 -12.48 3.21
N PHE A 135 -21.48 -12.12 3.90
CA PHE A 135 -20.86 -12.93 4.95
C PHE A 135 -20.81 -12.19 6.30
N SER A 136 -20.66 -12.96 7.38
CA SER A 136 -20.53 -12.40 8.72
C SER A 136 -19.26 -11.54 8.86
N ALA A 137 -19.31 -10.53 9.75
CA ALA A 137 -18.16 -9.65 10.04
C ALA A 137 -16.89 -10.45 10.43
N ARG A 138 -17.06 -11.61 11.08
CA ARG A 138 -15.97 -12.51 11.44
C ARG A 138 -15.29 -13.13 10.22
N ALA A 139 -16.07 -13.64 9.26
CA ALA A 139 -15.55 -14.21 8.02
C ALA A 139 -14.84 -13.15 7.15
N THR A 140 -15.43 -11.96 7.04
CA THR A 140 -14.83 -10.83 6.31
C THR A 140 -13.53 -10.35 6.97
N GLY A 141 -13.45 -10.40 8.31
CA GLY A 141 -12.21 -10.13 9.05
C GLY A 141 -11.10 -11.12 8.72
N TYR A 142 -11.39 -12.42 8.68
CA TYR A 142 -10.41 -13.45 8.32
C TYR A 142 -9.88 -13.27 6.89
N TYR A 143 -10.77 -12.98 5.94
CA TYR A 143 -10.36 -12.67 4.57
C TYR A 143 -9.45 -11.44 4.51
N ASN A 144 -9.83 -10.34 5.15
CA ASN A 144 -9.02 -9.12 5.15
C ASN A 144 -7.63 -9.36 5.73
N GLN A 145 -7.54 -10.19 6.76
CA GLN A 145 -6.25 -10.49 7.38
C GLN A 145 -5.36 -11.33 6.46
N ALA A 146 -5.92 -12.34 5.80
CA ALA A 146 -5.23 -13.12 4.78
C ALA A 146 -4.79 -12.24 3.60
N TYR A 147 -5.69 -11.40 3.08
CA TYR A 147 -5.41 -10.48 1.98
C TYR A 147 -4.30 -9.50 2.30
N GLN A 148 -4.26 -8.95 3.52
CA GLN A 148 -3.18 -8.04 3.93
C GLN A 148 -1.82 -8.74 3.96
N TRP A 149 -1.73 -9.96 4.47
CA TRP A 149 -0.48 -10.70 4.49
C TRP A 149 0.00 -11.07 3.08
N ASN A 150 -0.90 -11.58 2.24
CA ASN A 150 -0.59 -11.86 0.84
C ASN A 150 -0.09 -10.60 0.10
N SER A 151 -0.81 -9.48 0.27
CA SER A 151 -0.45 -8.21 -0.36
C SER A 151 0.93 -7.71 0.09
N LYS A 152 1.28 -7.84 1.37
CA LYS A 152 2.61 -7.46 1.87
C LYS A 152 3.74 -8.23 1.17
N VAL A 153 3.60 -9.55 1.02
CA VAL A 153 4.59 -10.39 0.33
C VAL A 153 4.71 -9.99 -1.14
N ILE A 154 3.58 -9.78 -1.80
CA ILE A 154 3.55 -9.36 -3.20
C ILE A 154 4.18 -7.97 -3.38
N TYR A 155 3.90 -7.00 -2.50
CA TYR A 155 4.49 -5.67 -2.57
C TYR A 155 6.00 -5.68 -2.31
N LEU A 156 6.50 -6.56 -1.43
CA LEU A 156 7.94 -6.74 -1.23
C LEU A 156 8.61 -7.23 -2.52
N LEU A 157 8.02 -8.23 -3.19
CA LEU A 157 8.51 -8.73 -4.48
C LEU A 157 8.47 -7.65 -5.56
N GLN A 158 7.34 -6.95 -5.71
CA GLN A 158 7.19 -5.88 -6.69
C GLN A 158 8.18 -4.73 -6.42
N GLY A 159 8.44 -4.38 -5.16
CA GLY A 159 9.42 -3.35 -4.81
C GLY A 159 10.85 -3.73 -5.21
N MET A 160 11.23 -5.00 -5.01
CA MET A 160 12.55 -5.50 -5.44
C MET A 160 12.68 -5.53 -6.97
N LEU A 161 11.65 -6.00 -7.67
CA LEU A 161 11.65 -6.10 -9.13
C LEU A 161 11.57 -4.72 -9.80
N GLY A 162 10.72 -3.84 -9.30
CA GLY A 162 10.51 -2.48 -9.80
C GLY A 162 11.77 -1.62 -9.77
N ALA A 163 12.66 -1.86 -8.80
CA ALA A 163 13.95 -1.18 -8.71
C ALA A 163 14.89 -1.48 -9.89
N VAL A 164 14.69 -2.61 -10.58
CA VAL A 164 15.53 -3.07 -11.69
C VAL A 164 14.77 -3.03 -13.02
N SER A 165 13.49 -3.38 -13.05
CA SER A 165 12.69 -3.45 -14.28
C SER A 165 12.56 -2.09 -14.96
N GLN A 166 12.18 -1.06 -14.19
CA GLN A 166 11.96 0.29 -14.69
C GLN A 166 13.21 0.90 -15.37
N PRO A 167 14.39 0.97 -14.72
CA PRO A 167 15.58 1.53 -15.36
C PRO A 167 16.02 0.73 -16.60
N VAL A 168 15.90 -0.61 -16.57
CA VAL A 168 16.27 -1.46 -17.71
C VAL A 168 15.34 -1.24 -18.92
N MET A 169 14.04 -1.04 -18.70
CA MET A 169 13.09 -0.76 -19.78
C MET A 169 13.31 0.62 -20.39
N VAL A 170 13.61 1.63 -19.58
CA VAL A 170 13.87 2.99 -20.06
C VAL A 170 15.17 3.06 -20.88
N ASP A 171 16.24 2.40 -20.42
CA ASP A 171 17.54 2.38 -21.11
C ASP A 171 17.44 1.69 -22.49
N LEU A 172 16.64 0.61 -22.57
CA LEU A 172 16.49 -0.18 -23.79
C LEU A 172 15.36 0.29 -24.71
N ARG A 173 14.66 1.38 -24.39
CA ARG A 173 13.47 1.87 -25.13
C ARG A 173 13.72 2.08 -26.63
N ASN A 174 14.94 2.45 -27.01
CA ASN A 174 15.31 2.69 -28.41
C ASN A 174 15.70 1.40 -29.17
N ASN A 175 15.74 0.24 -28.51
CA ASN A 175 16.20 -1.04 -29.06
C ASN A 175 15.18 -2.17 -28.78
N PRO A 176 14.11 -2.30 -29.57
CA PRO A 176 12.99 -3.20 -29.26
C PRO A 176 13.37 -4.67 -29.14
N SER A 177 14.36 -5.14 -29.92
CA SER A 177 14.86 -6.52 -29.85
C SER A 177 15.57 -6.81 -28.52
N ARG A 178 16.41 -5.89 -28.05
CA ARG A 178 17.11 -6.00 -26.76
C ARG A 178 16.14 -5.83 -25.60
N GLN A 179 15.17 -4.94 -25.72
CA GLN A 179 14.13 -4.73 -24.72
C GLN A 179 13.27 -5.99 -24.52
N LEU A 180 12.87 -6.67 -25.60
CA LEU A 180 12.12 -7.93 -25.51
C LEU A 180 12.95 -9.06 -24.89
N ALA A 181 14.24 -9.14 -25.20
CA ALA A 181 15.14 -10.11 -24.59
C ALA A 181 15.30 -9.87 -23.08
N ALA A 182 15.46 -8.60 -22.67
CA ALA A 182 15.50 -8.21 -21.27
C ALA A 182 14.19 -8.51 -20.55
N LEU A 183 13.04 -8.22 -21.17
CA LEU A 183 11.72 -8.57 -20.65
C LEU A 183 11.60 -10.07 -20.38
N ARG A 184 11.93 -10.92 -21.36
CA ARG A 184 11.88 -12.38 -21.19
C ARG A 184 12.77 -12.85 -20.04
N LYS A 185 13.95 -12.25 -19.87
CA LYS A 185 14.87 -12.57 -18.77
C LYS A 185 14.28 -12.15 -17.42
N LEU A 186 13.71 -10.96 -17.33
CA LEU A 186 13.05 -10.44 -16.13
C LEU A 186 11.81 -11.24 -15.75
N VAL A 187 10.98 -11.64 -16.71
CA VAL A 187 9.80 -12.49 -16.47
C VAL A 187 10.22 -13.86 -15.94
N ARG A 188 11.24 -14.50 -16.55
CA ARG A 188 11.77 -15.78 -16.05
C ARG A 188 12.33 -15.68 -14.64
N PHE A 189 13.12 -14.63 -14.36
CA PHE A 189 13.66 -14.39 -13.03
C PHE A 189 12.54 -14.11 -12.01
N THR A 190 11.55 -13.32 -12.40
CA THR A 190 10.38 -13.00 -11.57
C THR A 190 9.59 -14.25 -11.26
N ALA A 191 9.30 -15.11 -12.24
CA ALA A 191 8.60 -16.36 -12.01
C ALA A 191 9.41 -17.32 -11.12
N PHE A 192 10.72 -17.41 -11.35
CA PHE A 192 11.60 -18.23 -10.52
C PHE A 192 11.63 -17.78 -9.05
N LEU A 193 11.44 -16.48 -8.77
CA LEU A 193 11.40 -15.95 -7.42
C LEU A 193 9.99 -15.95 -6.82
N SER A 194 8.98 -15.52 -7.58
CA SER A 194 7.62 -15.30 -7.09
C SER A 194 6.91 -16.60 -6.75
N PHE A 195 7.06 -17.64 -7.57
CA PHE A 195 6.41 -18.92 -7.33
C PHE A 195 6.87 -19.58 -6.03
N PRO A 196 8.17 -19.85 -5.80
CA PRO A 196 8.58 -20.49 -4.56
C PRO A 196 8.35 -19.60 -3.33
N LEU A 197 8.48 -18.28 -3.45
CA LEU A 197 8.33 -17.39 -2.31
C LEU A 197 6.86 -17.22 -1.90
N VAL A 198 5.96 -16.96 -2.86
CA VAL A 198 4.54 -16.77 -2.57
C VAL A 198 3.84 -18.10 -2.29
N LEU A 199 4.11 -19.15 -3.08
CA LEU A 199 3.52 -20.47 -2.82
C LEU A 199 4.10 -21.10 -1.56
N GLY A 200 5.41 -20.95 -1.31
CA GLY A 200 6.04 -21.40 -0.07
C GLY A 200 5.46 -20.70 1.16
N PHE A 201 5.15 -19.40 1.05
CA PHE A 201 4.43 -18.67 2.10
C PHE A 201 3.01 -19.20 2.29
N GLY A 202 2.32 -19.57 1.21
CA GLY A 202 1.02 -20.24 1.27
C GLY A 202 1.07 -21.59 2.00
N LEU A 203 2.10 -22.40 1.74
CA LEU A 203 2.28 -23.72 2.38
C LEU A 203 2.52 -23.62 3.89
N VAL A 204 3.25 -22.59 4.35
CA VAL A 204 3.53 -22.35 5.78
C VAL A 204 2.52 -21.38 6.41
N SER A 205 1.43 -21.08 5.70
CA SER A 205 0.44 -20.07 6.14
C SER A 205 -0.20 -20.43 7.48
N ARG A 206 -0.41 -21.72 7.76
CA ARG A 206 -1.04 -22.21 8.98
C ARG A 206 -0.16 -21.97 10.21
N GLU A 207 1.09 -22.40 10.15
CA GLU A 207 2.11 -22.21 11.18
C GLU A 207 2.39 -20.73 11.38
N PHE A 208 2.52 -19.98 10.28
CA PHE A 208 2.74 -18.54 10.31
C PHE A 208 1.63 -17.80 11.05
N ILE A 209 0.36 -18.09 10.73
CA ILE A 209 -0.78 -17.42 11.38
C ILE A 209 -0.92 -17.85 12.84
N LEU A 210 -0.67 -19.12 13.15
CA LEU A 210 -0.73 -19.60 14.54
C LEU A 210 0.31 -18.89 15.42
N ILE A 211 1.54 -18.73 14.94
CA ILE A 211 2.62 -18.06 15.65
C ILE A 211 2.38 -16.54 15.76
N THR A 212 1.90 -15.90 14.69
CA THR A 212 1.84 -14.43 14.62
C THR A 212 0.51 -13.82 15.07
N LEU A 213 -0.62 -14.48 14.78
CA LEU A 213 -1.96 -13.95 15.09
C LEU A 213 -2.73 -14.77 16.12
N THR A 214 -2.24 -15.95 16.54
CA THR A 214 -2.91 -16.94 17.43
C THR A 214 -4.01 -17.77 16.77
N GLU A 215 -4.45 -18.83 17.45
CA GLU A 215 -5.48 -19.78 16.99
C GLU A 215 -6.80 -19.12 16.58
N LYS A 216 -7.13 -17.95 17.14
CA LYS A 216 -8.35 -17.21 16.81
C LYS A 216 -8.45 -16.86 15.32
N TRP A 217 -7.33 -16.77 14.62
CA TRP A 217 -7.25 -16.37 13.22
C TRP A 217 -6.96 -17.54 12.27
N LEU A 218 -6.97 -18.79 12.76
CA LEU A 218 -6.55 -19.96 11.99
C LEU A 218 -7.34 -20.15 10.69
N GLN A 219 -8.63 -19.79 10.65
CA GLN A 219 -9.44 -19.81 9.42
C GLN A 219 -8.90 -18.88 8.32
N SER A 220 -8.14 -17.84 8.69
CA SER A 220 -7.47 -16.96 7.74
C SER A 220 -6.33 -17.67 6.99
N ALA A 221 -5.78 -18.76 7.53
CA ALA A 221 -4.68 -19.50 6.89
C ALA A 221 -5.14 -20.15 5.58
N SER A 222 -6.32 -20.79 5.60
CA SER A 222 -6.90 -21.38 4.40
C SER A 222 -7.20 -20.34 3.31
N TYR A 223 -7.64 -19.14 3.70
CA TYR A 223 -7.80 -18.05 2.73
C TYR A 223 -6.46 -17.55 2.20
N LEU A 224 -5.43 -17.49 3.04
CA LEU A 224 -4.09 -17.06 2.64
C LEU A 224 -3.49 -18.03 1.62
N GLU A 225 -3.62 -19.33 1.83
CA GLU A 225 -3.17 -20.37 0.90
C GLU A 225 -3.77 -20.17 -0.51
N ILE A 226 -5.10 -20.00 -0.60
CA ILE A 226 -5.81 -19.77 -1.87
C ILE A 226 -5.35 -18.46 -2.53
N LEU A 227 -5.21 -17.40 -1.73
CA LEU A 227 -4.77 -16.09 -2.23
C LEU A 227 -3.33 -16.10 -2.73
N CYS A 228 -2.45 -16.92 -2.14
CA CYS A 228 -1.06 -17.06 -2.57
C CYS A 228 -0.94 -17.74 -3.94
N ILE A 229 -1.85 -18.67 -4.28
CA ILE A 229 -1.90 -19.30 -5.61
C ILE A 229 -2.12 -18.25 -6.70
N GLY A 230 -3.11 -17.38 -6.53
CA GLY A 230 -3.35 -16.26 -7.45
C GLY A 230 -2.28 -15.16 -7.35
N GLY A 231 -1.78 -14.93 -6.13
CA GLY A 231 -0.78 -13.91 -5.81
C GLY A 231 0.56 -14.11 -6.52
N ALA A 232 0.96 -15.35 -6.77
CA ALA A 232 2.22 -15.68 -7.44
C ALA A 232 2.32 -15.13 -8.87
N PHE A 233 1.18 -14.92 -9.54
CA PHE A 233 1.09 -14.40 -10.91
C PHE A 233 1.08 -12.86 -10.97
N LEU A 234 0.72 -12.18 -9.88
CA LEU A 234 0.60 -10.72 -9.87
C LEU A 234 1.90 -9.99 -10.21
N PRO A 235 3.09 -10.36 -9.66
CA PRO A 235 4.35 -9.71 -10.04
C PRO A 235 4.69 -9.80 -11.53
N ILE A 236 4.25 -10.88 -12.19
CA ILE A 236 4.45 -11.07 -13.63
C ILE A 236 3.55 -10.11 -14.41
N SER A 237 2.26 -10.02 -14.02
CA SER A 237 1.33 -9.09 -14.66
C SER A 237 1.77 -7.63 -14.57
N THR A 238 2.30 -7.21 -13.40
CA THR A 238 2.82 -5.85 -13.24
C THR A 238 4.01 -5.57 -14.14
N LEU A 239 4.91 -6.53 -14.29
CA LEU A 239 6.09 -6.38 -15.14
C LEU A 239 5.70 -6.30 -16.63
N LEU A 240 4.64 -7.00 -17.05
CA LEU A 240 4.07 -6.86 -18.39
C LEU A 240 3.40 -5.51 -18.60
N SER A 241 2.69 -4.98 -17.59
CA SER A 241 2.10 -3.63 -17.66
C SER A 241 3.17 -2.54 -17.80
N ASP A 242 4.29 -2.68 -17.08
CA ASP A 242 5.43 -1.76 -17.14
C ASP A 242 6.11 -1.72 -18.53
N PHE A 243 5.97 -2.77 -19.34
CA PHE A 243 6.50 -2.79 -20.72
C PHE A 243 5.61 -2.03 -21.71
N ILE A 244 4.30 -1.93 -21.43
CA ILE A 244 3.33 -1.27 -22.31
C ILE A 244 3.38 0.26 -22.16
N ILE A 245 3.85 0.75 -21.01
CA ILE A 245 3.94 2.16 -20.62
C ILE A 245 5.32 2.74 -20.99
#